data_AF-A0A973V2S1-F1
#
_entry.id   AF-A0A973V2S1-F1
#
_cell.length_a   1.000
_cell.length_b   1.000
_cell.length_c   1.000
_cell.angle_alpha   90.00
_cell.angle_beta   90.00
_cell.angle_gamma   90.00
#
_symmetry.space_group_name_H-M   'P 1'
#
loop_
_entity.id
_entity.type
_entity.pdbx_description
1 polymer ?
#
loop_
_entity_poly.entity_id
_entity_poly.type
_entity_poly.pdbx_seq_one_letter_code
_entity_poly.pdbx_strand_id
1 'polypeptide(L)'
;MSVTEERAGQIAQDWARGVHPESRAWLHPFELGWVAGRDTPEHPIEDGLVLDAHVRAVIDGETGELTVWPALSPDEVADVYRAVRRAADRFSPQLLALLRLAGWRPGRDVGPAVDAWWARCAPAGTALPPPIRSVLAEFAGLRISALGLAFEPVSAAGREPVTVLALDGRFAVVIARAGGSELIVDDVGGVHRRRGGEVEALAGRFDEALPRILGLPG
;
A
#
# COMPACT_ATOMS: atom_id res chain seq x y z
N MET A 1 -13.59 19.18 -3.98
CA MET A 1 -13.15 20.58 -4.03
C MET A 1 -11.65 20.54 -3.93
N SER A 2 -10.93 21.05 -4.93
CA SER A 2 -9.47 21.15 -4.85
C SER A 2 -9.07 22.05 -3.69
N VAL A 3 -8.03 21.66 -2.97
CA VAL A 3 -7.41 22.44 -1.90
C VAL A 3 -6.82 23.71 -2.50
N THR A 4 -6.96 24.84 -1.80
CA THR A 4 -6.32 26.10 -2.20
C THR A 4 -4.92 26.20 -1.61
N GLU A 5 -4.06 27.02 -2.19
CA GLU A 5 -2.72 27.27 -1.65
C GLU A 5 -2.77 27.79 -0.20
N GLU A 6 -3.72 28.68 0.10
CA GLU A 6 -3.96 29.17 1.47
C GLU A 6 -4.30 28.02 2.43
N ARG A 7 -5.19 27.11 2.03
CA ARG A 7 -5.57 25.96 2.84
C ARG A 7 -4.40 24.99 3.02
N ALA A 8 -3.62 24.76 1.96
CA ALA A 8 -2.40 23.95 2.03
C ALA A 8 -1.37 24.58 2.99
N GLY A 9 -1.22 25.91 2.96
CA GLY A 9 -0.36 26.67 3.87
C GLY A 9 -0.76 26.48 5.32
N GLN A 10 -2.06 26.54 5.61
CA GLN A 10 -2.57 26.28 6.96
C GLN A 10 -2.27 24.84 7.42
N ILE A 11 -2.54 23.84 6.57
CA ILE A 11 -2.28 22.43 6.88
C ILE A 11 -0.79 22.20 7.15
N ALA A 12 0.09 22.75 6.31
CA ALA A 12 1.54 22.63 6.47
C ALA A 12 2.03 23.29 7.77
N GLN A 13 1.50 24.47 8.09
CA GLN A 13 1.87 25.21 9.30
C GLN A 13 1.39 24.49 10.57
N ASP A 14 0.19 23.91 10.55
CA ASP A 14 -0.34 23.11 11.66
C ASP A 14 0.51 21.85 11.87
N TRP A 15 0.90 21.17 10.79
CA TRP A 15 1.81 20.02 10.82
C TRP A 15 3.19 20.37 11.40
N ALA A 16 3.80 21.48 10.94
CA ALA A 16 5.09 21.92 11.45
C ALA A 16 5.04 22.27 12.95
N ARG A 17 3.98 22.97 13.37
CA ARG A 17 3.75 23.33 14.79
C ARG A 17 3.48 22.13 15.69
N GLY A 18 2.91 21.06 15.13
CA GLY A 18 2.73 19.79 15.83
C GLY A 18 4.05 19.17 16.30
N VAL A 19 5.18 19.59 15.73
CA VAL A 19 6.52 19.16 16.18
C VAL A 19 7.19 20.19 17.08
N HIS A 20 7.20 21.46 16.69
CA HIS A 20 7.67 22.55 17.54
C HIS A 20 6.84 23.83 17.32
N PRO A 21 6.34 24.51 18.38
CA PRO A 21 5.44 25.66 18.22
C PRO A 21 5.98 26.81 17.35
N GLU A 22 7.30 26.97 17.32
CA GLU A 22 7.97 28.02 16.55
C GLU A 22 8.38 27.59 15.12
N SER A 23 8.19 26.32 14.77
CA SER A 23 8.52 25.83 13.43
C SER A 23 7.70 26.55 12.37
N ARG A 24 8.37 26.91 11.28
CA ARG A 24 7.74 27.50 10.09
C ARG A 24 7.67 26.46 9.00
N ALA A 25 6.53 26.38 8.34
CA ALA A 25 6.40 25.54 7.15
C ALA A 25 6.71 26.34 5.89
N TRP A 26 7.25 25.66 4.88
CA TRP A 26 7.33 26.15 3.51
C TRP A 26 6.64 25.15 2.59
N LEU A 27 6.19 25.63 1.42
CA LEU A 27 5.52 24.84 0.41
C LEU A 27 6.30 24.85 -0.90
N HIS A 28 6.32 23.71 -1.56
CA HIS A 28 6.77 23.53 -2.93
C HIS A 28 5.60 22.95 -3.75
N PRO A 29 4.98 23.73 -4.65
CA PRO A 29 3.83 23.28 -5.41
C PRO A 29 4.22 22.29 -6.50
N PHE A 30 3.32 21.35 -6.80
CA PHE A 30 3.41 20.45 -7.96
C PHE A 30 1.99 20.11 -8.45
N GLU A 31 1.88 19.37 -9.55
CA GLU A 31 0.59 19.20 -10.26
C GLU A 31 -0.48 18.41 -9.49
N LEU A 32 -0.09 17.65 -8.45
CA LEU A 32 -1.03 16.90 -7.59
C LEU A 32 -1.16 17.48 -6.18
N GLY A 33 -0.56 18.65 -5.88
CA GLY A 33 -0.66 19.30 -4.57
C GLY A 33 0.60 20.06 -4.17
N TRP A 34 1.02 19.90 -2.92
CA TRP A 34 2.21 20.58 -2.38
C TRP A 34 3.09 19.63 -1.58
N VAL A 35 4.40 19.76 -1.72
CA VAL A 35 5.37 19.23 -0.78
C VAL A 35 5.63 20.29 0.28
N ALA A 36 5.38 19.96 1.54
CA ALA A 36 5.69 20.79 2.69
C ALA A 36 7.01 20.36 3.32
N GLY A 37 7.83 21.35 3.67
CA GLY A 37 8.94 21.16 4.59
C GLY A 37 8.79 22.07 5.80
N ARG A 38 9.69 21.90 6.76
CA ARG A 38 9.71 22.67 8.00
C ARG A 38 11.11 23.20 8.25
N ASP A 39 11.16 24.42 8.74
CA ASP A 39 12.35 25.00 9.35
C ASP A 39 12.16 24.92 10.86
N THR A 40 13.00 24.15 11.53
CA THR A 40 13.05 24.12 12.99
C THR A 40 14.09 25.14 13.44
N PRO A 41 13.78 26.05 14.39
CA PRO A 41 14.79 26.92 14.95
C PRO A 41 15.94 26.08 15.53
N GLU A 42 17.18 26.46 15.26
CA GLU A 42 18.37 25.83 15.83
C GLU A 42 18.35 25.99 17.35
N HIS A 43 17.85 24.98 18.07
CA HIS A 43 18.07 24.86 19.51
C HIS A 43 19.12 23.77 19.77
N PRO A 44 20.10 24.02 20.65
CA PRO A 44 20.99 22.98 21.12
C PRO A 44 20.15 21.92 21.83
N ILE A 45 20.21 20.69 21.33
CA ILE A 45 19.45 19.55 21.83
C ILE A 45 20.07 19.12 23.17
N GLU A 46 19.42 19.44 24.29
CA GLU A 46 19.51 18.60 25.49
C GLU A 46 18.71 17.31 25.21
N ASP A 47 19.37 16.16 25.37
CA ASP A 47 18.79 14.81 25.22
C ASP A 47 18.43 14.33 23.80
N GLY A 48 19.44 14.24 22.95
CA GLY A 48 19.83 12.96 22.32
C GLY A 48 18.93 12.27 21.28
N LEU A 49 17.81 12.83 20.83
CA LEU A 49 17.00 12.24 19.74
C LEU A 49 16.58 13.28 18.70
N VAL A 50 17.36 13.37 17.62
CA VAL A 50 17.04 14.19 16.44
C VAL A 50 15.98 13.46 15.61
N LEU A 51 14.71 13.85 15.72
CA LEU A 51 13.75 13.54 14.67
C LEU A 51 14.00 14.50 13.50
N ASP A 52 14.83 14.02 12.57
CA ASP A 52 15.40 14.66 11.37
C ASP A 52 14.73 15.96 10.90
N ALA A 53 15.54 17.02 10.84
CA ALA A 53 15.21 18.31 10.22
C ALA A 53 14.84 18.21 8.72
N HIS A 54 14.95 17.03 8.13
CA HIS A 54 14.80 16.80 6.70
C HIS A 54 13.52 16.07 6.31
N VAL A 55 12.70 15.63 7.27
CA VAL A 55 11.39 15.02 6.99
C VAL A 55 10.51 15.98 6.18
N ARG A 56 9.78 15.45 5.20
CA ARG A 56 8.86 16.19 4.35
C ARG A 56 7.43 15.69 4.54
N ALA A 57 6.47 16.48 4.11
CA ALA A 57 5.10 16.04 3.99
C ALA A 57 4.55 16.36 2.60
N VAL A 58 3.57 15.60 2.12
CA VAL A 58 2.79 15.93 0.93
C VAL A 58 1.37 16.24 1.35
N ILE A 59 0.84 17.34 0.86
CA ILE A 59 -0.56 17.74 0.98
C ILE A 59 -1.21 17.50 -0.38
N ASP A 60 -2.12 16.54 -0.44
CA ASP A 60 -2.85 16.19 -1.66
C ASP A 60 -3.75 17.34 -2.11
N GLY A 61 -3.63 17.74 -3.37
CA GLY A 61 -4.34 18.88 -3.94
C GLY A 61 -5.85 18.68 -4.14
N GLU A 62 -6.32 17.44 -4.12
CA GLU A 62 -7.73 17.11 -4.30
C GLU A 62 -8.45 16.94 -2.95
N THR A 63 -7.78 16.30 -1.99
CA THR A 63 -8.36 15.83 -0.73
C THR A 63 -7.90 16.64 0.49
N GLY A 64 -6.72 17.25 0.43
CA GLY A 64 -6.07 17.89 1.57
C GLY A 64 -5.46 16.91 2.58
N GLU A 65 -5.39 15.63 2.25
CA GLU A 65 -4.69 14.64 3.07
C GLU A 65 -3.20 14.98 3.18
N LEU A 66 -2.67 14.94 4.41
CA LEU A 66 -1.25 15.11 4.70
C LEU A 66 -0.58 13.76 4.93
N THR A 67 0.48 13.47 4.18
CA THR A 67 1.30 12.25 4.33
C THR A 67 2.75 12.62 4.58
N VAL A 68 3.41 11.96 5.53
CA VAL A 68 4.80 12.26 5.90
C VAL A 68 5.76 11.33 5.16
N TRP A 69 6.84 11.89 4.63
CA TRP A 69 7.82 11.24 3.76
C TRP A 69 9.25 11.36 4.30
N PRO A 70 10.15 10.44 3.93
CA PRO A 70 11.57 10.51 4.28
C PRO A 70 12.23 11.80 3.78
N ALA A 71 13.47 11.99 4.21
CA ALA A 71 14.33 13.12 3.86
C ALA A 71 14.79 13.13 2.39
N LEU A 72 13.83 13.30 1.48
CA LEU A 72 14.06 13.47 0.05
C LEU A 72 13.92 14.94 -0.35
N SER A 73 14.48 15.30 -1.51
CA SER A 73 14.22 16.62 -2.10
C SER A 73 12.73 16.76 -2.47
N PRO A 74 12.20 18.00 -2.56
CA PRO A 74 10.80 18.21 -2.96
C PRO A 74 10.43 17.54 -4.28
N ASP A 75 11.32 17.60 -5.28
CA ASP A 75 11.10 17.00 -6.59
C ASP A 75 11.05 15.47 -6.51
N GLU A 76 11.95 14.83 -5.75
CA GLU A 76 11.92 13.39 -5.53
C GLU A 76 10.65 12.94 -4.79
N VAL A 77 10.22 13.70 -3.78
CA VAL A 77 8.94 13.44 -3.10
C VAL A 77 7.77 13.55 -4.08
N ALA A 78 7.75 14.58 -4.93
CA ALA A 78 6.70 14.76 -5.94
C ALA A 78 6.71 13.61 -6.96
N ASP A 79 7.86 13.17 -7.44
CA ASP A 79 7.99 12.03 -8.36
C ASP A 79 7.50 10.72 -7.75
N VAL A 80 7.93 10.43 -6.51
CA VAL A 80 7.44 9.25 -5.79
C VAL A 80 5.94 9.36 -5.59
N TYR A 81 5.43 10.54 -5.23
CA TYR A 81 4.00 10.79 -5.04
C TYR A 81 3.18 10.63 -6.33
N ARG A 82 3.70 11.04 -7.49
CA ARG A 82 3.08 10.78 -8.81
C ARG A 82 2.96 9.28 -9.06
N ALA A 83 4.04 8.53 -8.86
CA ALA A 83 4.03 7.08 -9.05
C ALA A 83 3.02 6.41 -8.10
N VAL A 84 2.97 6.90 -6.86
CA VAL A 84 2.04 6.49 -5.79
C VAL A 84 0.59 6.78 -6.18
N ARG A 85 0.27 7.97 -6.69
CA ARG A 85 -1.08 8.34 -7.15
C ARG A 85 -1.50 7.55 -8.39
N ARG A 86 -0.63 7.42 -9.39
CA ARG A 86 -0.89 6.56 -10.57
C ARG A 86 -1.17 5.11 -10.18
N ALA A 87 -0.46 4.59 -9.18
CA ALA A 87 -0.71 3.26 -8.65
C ALA A 87 -1.99 3.16 -7.80
N ALA A 88 -2.53 4.29 -7.33
CA ALA A 88 -3.80 4.35 -6.62
C ALA A 88 -4.99 4.52 -7.58
N ASP A 89 -4.79 5.16 -8.74
CA ASP A 89 -5.81 5.37 -9.77
C ASP A 89 -6.36 4.04 -10.36
N ARG A 90 -5.67 2.92 -10.15
CA ARG A 90 -6.17 1.58 -10.54
C ARG A 90 -7.31 1.07 -9.65
N PHE A 91 -7.58 1.73 -8.52
CA PHE A 91 -8.64 1.33 -7.59
C PHE A 91 -9.75 2.37 -7.59
N SER A 92 -11.00 1.92 -7.47
CA SER A 92 -12.10 2.84 -7.18
C SER A 92 -11.86 3.53 -5.83
N PRO A 93 -12.36 4.77 -5.63
CA PRO A 93 -12.16 5.50 -4.37
C PRO A 93 -12.60 4.71 -3.12
N GLN A 94 -13.69 3.94 -3.25
CA GLN A 94 -14.20 3.09 -2.17
C GLN A 94 -13.25 1.93 -1.84
N LEU A 95 -12.72 1.24 -2.86
CA LEU A 95 -11.75 0.16 -2.66
C LEU A 95 -10.44 0.72 -2.08
N LEU A 96 -9.97 1.84 -2.60
CA LEU A 96 -8.78 2.51 -2.09
C LEU A 96 -8.93 2.86 -0.61
N ALA A 97 -10.06 3.43 -0.19
CA ALA A 97 -10.32 3.73 1.22
C ALA A 97 -10.25 2.49 2.12
N LEU A 98 -10.83 1.36 1.68
CA LEU A 98 -10.76 0.10 2.41
C LEU A 98 -9.33 -0.46 2.50
N LEU A 99 -8.57 -0.39 1.40
CA LEU A 99 -7.17 -0.79 1.36
C LEU A 99 -6.32 0.07 2.31
N ARG A 100 -6.54 1.40 2.31
CA ARG A 100 -5.87 2.33 3.22
C ARG A 100 -6.16 2.02 4.69
N LEU A 101 -7.42 1.74 5.04
CA LEU A 101 -7.81 1.32 6.39
C LEU A 101 -7.14 0.00 6.80
N ALA A 102 -6.88 -0.90 5.85
CA ALA A 102 -6.13 -2.13 6.08
C ALA A 102 -4.60 -1.93 6.17
N GLY A 103 -4.10 -0.70 5.99
CA GLY A 103 -2.67 -0.36 6.04
C GLY A 103 -1.94 -0.48 4.69
N TRP A 104 -2.67 -0.65 3.58
CA TRP A 104 -2.08 -0.54 2.26
C TRP A 104 -1.62 0.90 2.01
N ARG A 105 -0.52 1.05 1.31
CA ARG A 105 -0.04 2.33 0.80
C ARG A 105 0.65 2.09 -0.55
N PRO A 106 0.63 3.05 -1.49
CA PRO A 106 1.32 2.85 -2.74
C PRO A 106 2.83 2.72 -2.50
N GLY A 107 3.48 1.87 -3.29
CA GLY A 107 4.89 1.48 -3.08
C GLY A 107 5.12 0.60 -1.85
N ARG A 108 4.06 0.11 -1.17
CA ARG A 108 4.19 -0.95 -0.16
C ARG A 108 4.84 -2.17 -0.80
N ASP A 109 5.97 -2.57 -0.26
CA ASP A 109 6.70 -3.77 -0.65
C ASP A 109 7.04 -4.59 0.60
N VAL A 110 6.36 -5.72 0.76
CA VAL A 110 6.70 -6.76 1.75
C VAL A 110 7.42 -7.95 1.11
N GLY A 111 7.95 -7.77 -0.10
CA GLY A 111 8.70 -8.75 -0.89
C GLY A 111 9.78 -9.50 -0.11
N PRO A 112 10.68 -8.84 0.64
CA PRO A 112 11.66 -9.54 1.46
C PRO A 112 11.04 -10.49 2.49
N ALA A 113 9.89 -10.11 3.07
CA ALA A 113 9.18 -10.94 4.02
C ALA A 113 8.47 -12.11 3.32
N VAL A 114 7.91 -11.88 2.13
CA VAL A 114 7.35 -12.92 1.26
C VAL A 114 8.43 -13.92 0.84
N ASP A 115 9.61 -13.46 0.44
CA ASP A 115 10.74 -14.31 0.05
C ASP A 115 11.20 -15.17 1.24
N ALA A 116 11.34 -14.56 2.42
CA ALA A 116 11.69 -15.27 3.65
C ALA A 116 10.64 -16.31 4.06
N TRP A 117 9.35 -15.98 3.87
CA TRP A 117 8.25 -16.91 4.12
C TRP A 117 8.25 -18.07 3.12
N TRP A 118 8.41 -17.78 1.83
CA TRP A 118 8.44 -18.79 0.77
C TRP A 118 9.59 -19.77 0.99
N ALA A 119 10.77 -19.29 1.36
CA ALA A 119 11.92 -20.12 1.70
C ALA A 119 11.68 -21.10 2.87
N ARG A 120 10.70 -20.81 3.76
CA ARG A 120 10.32 -21.72 4.86
C ARG A 120 9.26 -22.73 4.46
N CYS A 121 8.41 -22.41 3.49
CA CYS A 121 7.24 -23.20 3.14
C CYS A 121 7.43 -24.07 1.89
N ALA A 122 8.25 -23.62 0.95
CA ALA A 122 8.47 -24.30 -0.32
C ALA A 122 9.65 -25.28 -0.26
N PRO A 123 9.65 -26.34 -1.10
CA PRO A 123 10.82 -27.19 -1.28
C PRO A 123 12.03 -26.36 -1.69
N ALA A 124 13.20 -26.71 -1.16
CA ALA A 124 14.46 -26.03 -1.48
C ALA A 124 14.69 -25.97 -3.00
N GLY A 125 15.05 -24.79 -3.49
CA GLY A 125 15.26 -24.53 -4.93
C GLY A 125 14.00 -24.18 -5.73
N THR A 126 12.82 -24.19 -5.11
CA THR A 126 11.58 -23.76 -5.79
C THR A 126 11.47 -22.24 -5.78
N ALA A 127 11.45 -21.60 -6.94
CA ALA A 127 11.19 -20.17 -7.06
C ALA A 127 9.69 -19.86 -7.01
N LEU A 128 9.32 -18.76 -6.35
CA LEU A 128 7.94 -18.25 -6.39
C LEU A 128 7.70 -17.57 -7.74
N PRO A 129 6.64 -17.94 -8.49
CA PRO A 129 6.38 -17.31 -9.79
C PRO A 129 6.23 -15.78 -9.69
N PRO A 130 6.78 -14.99 -10.63
CA PRO A 130 6.78 -13.54 -10.53
C PRO A 130 5.40 -12.88 -10.35
N PRO A 131 4.32 -13.33 -11.04
CA PRO A 131 3.00 -12.73 -10.83
C PRO A 131 2.49 -12.91 -9.41
N ILE A 132 2.64 -14.12 -8.86
CA ILE A 132 2.25 -14.44 -7.48
C ILE A 132 3.08 -13.62 -6.49
N ARG A 133 4.41 -13.57 -6.69
CA ARG A 133 5.30 -12.76 -5.84
C ARG A 133 4.91 -11.29 -5.84
N SER A 134 4.62 -10.71 -7.01
CA SER A 134 4.24 -9.31 -7.12
C SER A 134 2.97 -8.99 -6.33
N VAL A 135 1.96 -9.85 -6.42
CA VAL A 135 0.70 -9.65 -5.68
C VAL A 135 0.94 -9.81 -4.17
N LEU A 136 1.67 -10.84 -3.74
CA LEU A 136 1.99 -11.05 -2.33
C LEU A 136 2.83 -9.90 -1.76
N ALA A 137 3.85 -9.44 -2.49
CA ALA A 137 4.69 -8.31 -2.09
C ALA A 137 3.87 -7.04 -1.86
N GLU A 138 2.76 -6.88 -2.58
CA GLU A 138 1.92 -5.70 -2.45
C GLU A 138 0.82 -5.84 -1.39
N PHE A 139 0.16 -7.00 -1.30
CA PHE A 139 -1.06 -7.16 -0.50
C PHE A 139 -0.94 -8.09 0.72
N ALA A 140 0.08 -8.94 0.81
CA ALA A 140 0.19 -9.94 1.88
C ALA A 140 0.15 -9.27 3.27
N GLY A 141 -0.61 -9.85 4.19
CA GLY A 141 -0.76 -9.37 5.57
C GLY A 141 -1.79 -8.27 5.77
N LEU A 142 -2.42 -7.75 4.71
CA LEU A 142 -3.51 -6.80 4.84
C LEU A 142 -4.79 -7.50 5.33
N ARG A 143 -5.58 -6.80 6.14
CA ARG A 143 -6.88 -7.26 6.65
C ARG A 143 -7.93 -6.16 6.50
N ILE A 144 -8.98 -6.41 5.72
CA ILE A 144 -10.15 -5.54 5.61
C ILE A 144 -11.25 -6.13 6.49
N SER A 145 -11.23 -5.78 7.77
CA SER A 145 -12.14 -6.35 8.79
C SER A 145 -13.62 -6.18 8.45
N ALA A 146 -13.99 -5.03 7.86
CA ALA A 146 -15.37 -4.73 7.46
C ALA A 146 -15.95 -5.76 6.46
N LEU A 147 -15.09 -6.44 5.72
CA LEU A 147 -15.48 -7.41 4.69
C LEU A 147 -15.05 -8.84 5.05
N GLY A 148 -14.47 -9.05 6.24
CA GLY A 148 -13.87 -10.32 6.61
C GLY A 148 -12.81 -10.81 5.62
N LEU A 149 -12.17 -9.89 4.89
CA LEU A 149 -11.15 -10.20 3.88
C LEU A 149 -9.76 -10.15 4.51
N ALA A 150 -9.00 -11.23 4.37
CA ALA A 150 -7.60 -11.29 4.75
C ALA A 150 -6.75 -11.68 3.54
N PHE A 151 -5.66 -10.95 3.32
CA PHE A 151 -4.67 -11.26 2.31
C PHE A 151 -3.57 -12.14 2.91
N GLU A 152 -3.42 -13.31 2.33
CA GLU A 152 -2.44 -14.31 2.69
C GLU A 152 -1.05 -13.96 2.10
N PRO A 153 0.04 -14.41 2.73
CA PRO A 153 0.09 -14.89 4.10
C PRO A 153 -0.28 -13.76 5.07
N VAL A 154 -1.13 -14.07 6.06
CA VAL A 154 -1.55 -13.07 7.05
C VAL A 154 -0.39 -12.62 7.95
N SER A 155 0.66 -13.43 8.02
CA SER A 155 1.96 -13.06 8.60
C SER A 155 3.08 -13.64 7.75
N ALA A 156 3.87 -12.76 7.13
CA ALA A 156 5.12 -13.15 6.48
C ALA A 156 6.18 -13.69 7.48
N ALA A 157 5.95 -13.55 8.79
CA ALA A 157 6.74 -14.20 9.85
C ALA A 157 6.13 -15.54 10.33
N GLY A 158 4.89 -15.85 9.92
CA GLY A 158 4.18 -17.07 10.30
C GLY A 158 4.68 -18.32 9.58
N ARG A 159 4.32 -19.48 10.12
CA ARG A 159 4.51 -20.82 9.52
C ARG A 159 3.25 -21.33 8.80
N GLU A 160 2.25 -20.48 8.58
CA GLU A 160 1.00 -20.93 7.96
C GLU A 160 1.28 -21.40 6.52
N PRO A 161 0.86 -22.63 6.18
CA PRO A 161 1.15 -23.22 4.89
C PRO A 161 0.39 -22.47 3.79
N VAL A 162 1.10 -22.20 2.70
CA VAL A 162 0.49 -21.79 1.44
C VAL A 162 -0.49 -22.87 1.02
N THR A 163 -1.73 -22.48 0.75
CA THR A 163 -2.61 -23.35 -0.02
C THR A 163 -2.18 -23.26 -1.48
N VAL A 164 -1.19 -24.09 -1.83
CA VAL A 164 -0.75 -24.30 -3.22
C VAL A 164 -1.74 -25.25 -3.87
N LEU A 165 -2.17 -24.89 -5.08
CA LEU A 165 -3.13 -25.64 -5.86
C LEU A 165 -2.54 -25.91 -7.24
N ALA A 166 -2.88 -27.08 -7.79
CA ALA A 166 -2.75 -27.31 -9.22
C ALA A 166 -4.09 -26.92 -9.87
N LEU A 167 -4.10 -25.84 -10.65
CA LEU A 167 -5.27 -25.39 -11.40
C LEU A 167 -5.03 -25.64 -12.88
N ASP A 168 -5.72 -26.62 -13.46
CA ASP A 168 -5.52 -27.02 -14.87
C ASP A 168 -4.05 -27.29 -15.24
N GLY A 169 -3.31 -27.91 -14.30
CA GLY A 169 -1.87 -28.19 -14.47
C GLY A 169 -0.94 -27.01 -14.19
N ARG A 170 -1.48 -25.85 -13.79
CA ARG A 170 -0.71 -24.66 -13.41
C ARG A 170 -0.48 -24.57 -11.92
N PHE A 171 0.64 -23.96 -11.55
CA PHE A 171 0.90 -23.61 -10.17
C PHE A 171 0.03 -22.41 -9.79
N ALA A 172 -0.71 -22.52 -8.69
CA ALA A 172 -1.55 -21.45 -8.20
C ALA A 172 -1.53 -21.36 -6.66
N VAL A 173 -1.76 -20.15 -6.15
CA VAL A 173 -1.69 -19.85 -4.72
C VAL A 173 -2.94 -19.08 -4.28
N VAL A 174 -3.52 -19.47 -3.14
CA VAL A 174 -4.54 -18.65 -2.47
C VAL A 174 -3.88 -17.39 -1.89
N ILE A 175 -4.31 -16.24 -2.39
CA ILE A 175 -3.82 -14.90 -2.01
C ILE A 175 -4.75 -14.21 -1.03
N ALA A 176 -6.04 -14.51 -1.04
CA ALA A 176 -6.97 -13.89 -0.09
C ALA A 176 -8.17 -14.78 0.22
N ARG A 177 -8.79 -14.54 1.37
CA ARG A 177 -9.98 -15.26 1.84
C ARG A 177 -11.04 -14.29 2.34
N ALA A 178 -12.28 -14.44 1.89
CA ALA A 178 -13.43 -13.69 2.38
C ALA A 178 -14.73 -14.49 2.26
N GLY A 179 -15.51 -14.58 3.34
CA GLY A 179 -16.88 -15.11 3.30
C GLY A 179 -17.03 -16.52 2.69
N GLY A 180 -16.06 -17.41 2.93
CA GLY A 180 -16.05 -18.77 2.35
C GLY A 180 -15.64 -18.84 0.88
N SER A 181 -15.16 -17.73 0.32
CA SER A 181 -14.52 -17.67 -1.00
C SER A 181 -13.02 -17.46 -0.84
N GLU A 182 -12.26 -18.02 -1.76
CA GLU A 182 -10.81 -17.86 -1.84
C GLU A 182 -10.45 -17.21 -3.18
N LEU A 183 -9.50 -16.30 -3.13
CA LEU A 183 -8.90 -15.66 -4.28
C LEU A 183 -7.59 -16.34 -4.58
N ILE A 184 -7.44 -16.82 -5.81
CA ILE A 184 -6.30 -17.60 -6.26
C ILE A 184 -5.61 -16.86 -7.40
N VAL A 185 -4.28 -16.82 -7.38
CA VAL A 185 -3.47 -16.31 -8.49
C VAL A 185 -2.62 -17.45 -9.02
N ASP A 186 -2.64 -17.64 -10.33
CA ASP A 186 -1.80 -18.62 -11.02
C ASP A 186 -0.43 -18.04 -11.44
N ASP A 187 0.46 -18.90 -11.90
CA ASP A 187 1.83 -18.59 -12.30
C ASP A 187 1.96 -17.67 -13.52
N VAL A 188 0.87 -17.42 -14.26
CA VAL A 188 0.81 -16.44 -15.36
C VAL A 188 0.05 -15.17 -14.98
N GLY A 189 -0.43 -15.06 -13.74
CA GLY A 189 -1.13 -13.89 -13.22
C GLY A 189 -2.65 -13.92 -13.38
N GLY A 190 -3.22 -15.02 -13.91
CA GLY A 190 -4.64 -15.26 -13.96
C GLY A 190 -5.23 -15.35 -12.55
N VAL A 191 -6.39 -14.72 -12.37
CA VAL A 191 -7.03 -14.59 -11.06
C VAL A 191 -8.33 -15.35 -11.05
N HIS A 192 -8.51 -16.20 -10.05
CA HIS A 192 -9.61 -17.15 -9.95
C HIS A 192 -10.31 -17.04 -8.60
N ARG A 193 -11.61 -17.31 -8.55
CA ARG A 193 -12.37 -17.47 -7.31
C ARG A 193 -12.65 -18.93 -7.09
N ARG A 194 -12.37 -19.41 -5.88
CA ARG A 194 -12.85 -20.72 -5.42
C ARG A 194 -13.96 -20.54 -4.39
N ARG A 195 -15.11 -21.15 -4.60
CA ARG A 195 -16.23 -21.17 -3.65
C ARG A 195 -16.91 -22.53 -3.69
N GLY A 196 -17.02 -23.19 -2.52
CA GLY A 196 -17.69 -24.50 -2.45
C GLY A 196 -17.03 -25.60 -3.29
N GLY A 197 -15.73 -25.48 -3.58
CA GLY A 197 -14.98 -26.45 -4.41
C GLY A 197 -14.97 -26.12 -5.90
N GLU A 198 -15.85 -25.24 -6.39
CA GLU A 198 -15.83 -24.76 -7.76
C GLU A 198 -14.80 -23.64 -7.92
N VAL A 199 -14.04 -23.67 -9.02
CA VAL A 199 -13.08 -22.62 -9.39
C VAL A 199 -13.54 -21.97 -10.68
N GLU A 200 -13.61 -20.64 -10.68
CA GLU A 200 -13.94 -19.84 -11.86
C GLU A 200 -12.88 -18.77 -12.10
N ALA A 201 -12.61 -18.48 -13.38
CA ALA A 201 -11.76 -17.36 -13.76
C ALA A 201 -12.48 -16.03 -13.49
N LEU A 202 -11.84 -15.14 -12.71
CA LEU A 202 -12.37 -13.82 -12.41
C LEU A 202 -11.83 -12.74 -13.32
N ALA A 203 -10.51 -12.66 -13.49
CA ALA A 203 -9.86 -11.57 -14.22
C ALA A 203 -8.44 -11.94 -14.66
N GLY A 204 -7.90 -11.17 -15.61
CA GLY A 204 -6.50 -11.28 -16.01
C GLY A 204 -5.52 -10.55 -15.09
N ARG A 205 -6.02 -9.71 -14.18
CA ARG A 205 -5.22 -8.95 -13.21
C ARG A 205 -5.89 -8.91 -11.83
N PHE A 206 -5.05 -8.79 -10.79
CA PHE A 206 -5.50 -8.85 -9.40
C PHE A 206 -6.33 -7.65 -8.96
N ASP A 207 -5.94 -6.46 -9.37
CA ASP A 207 -6.65 -5.21 -9.14
C ASP A 207 -8.07 -5.22 -9.74
N GLU A 208 -8.24 -5.86 -10.91
CA GLU A 208 -9.56 -6.04 -11.54
C GLU A 208 -10.45 -7.05 -10.81
N ALA A 209 -9.86 -8.04 -10.14
CA ALA A 209 -10.60 -9.06 -9.41
C ALA A 209 -11.10 -8.58 -8.05
N LEU A 210 -10.39 -7.65 -7.41
CA LEU A 210 -10.70 -7.17 -6.06
C LEU A 210 -12.12 -6.60 -5.91
N PRO A 211 -12.61 -5.68 -6.77
CA PRO A 211 -13.97 -5.19 -6.68
C PRO A 211 -15.02 -6.31 -6.76
N ARG A 212 -14.83 -7.27 -7.68
CA ARG A 212 -15.76 -8.38 -7.93
C ARG A 212 -15.95 -9.28 -6.72
N ILE A 213 -14.89 -9.49 -5.95
CA ILE A 213 -14.90 -10.33 -4.74
C ILE A 213 -15.54 -9.60 -3.58
N LEU A 214 -15.27 -8.31 -3.49
CA LEU A 214 -15.81 -7.46 -2.43
C LEU A 214 -17.27 -7.03 -2.70
N GLY A 215 -17.83 -7.42 -3.84
CA GLY A 215 -19.17 -7.00 -4.27
C GLY A 215 -19.26 -5.48 -4.49
N LEU A 216 -18.14 -4.84 -4.76
CA LEU A 216 -18.07 -3.42 -5.06
C LEU A 216 -18.36 -3.19 -6.56
N PRO A 217 -19.04 -2.09 -6.93
CA PRO A 217 -19.16 -1.71 -8.32
C PRO A 217 -17.76 -1.53 -8.93
N GLY A 218 -17.56 -2.15 -10.10
CA GLY A 218 -16.32 -2.06 -10.88
C GLY A 218 -16.20 -0.76 -11.65
#